data_AF-A0A2P8MJ88-F1
#
_entry.id   AF-A0A2P8MJ88-F1
#
_cell.length_a   1.000
_cell.length_b   1.000
_cell.length_c   1.000
_cell.angle_alpha   90.00
_cell.angle_beta   90.00
_cell.angle_gamma   90.00
#
_symmetry.space_group_name_H-M   'P 1'
#
loop_
_entity.id
_entity.type
_entity.pdbx_description
1 polymer ?
#
loop_
_entity_poly.entity_id
_entity_poly.type
_entity_poly.pdbx_seq_one_letter_code
_entity_poly.pdbx_strand_id
1 'polypeptide(L)'
;MRKSLEDKKVEQVLKEYYEDKINVQAYNSKLSYYNQYRNIIRDTKHEQEIEGIKGKIAEINFKNKYLEQIITNLTLDEQKYIELKYRKNFSVIEIQDAMFIKERTYYRLRKKVIDHLKNLLLEN
;
A
#
# COMPACT_ATOMS: atom_id res chain seq x y z
N MET A 1 18.02 14.91 -8.57
CA MET A 1 18.72 13.60 -8.63
C MET A 1 17.98 12.69 -9.59
N ARG A 2 18.66 12.08 -10.57
CA ARG A 2 18.04 11.13 -11.51
C ARG A 2 17.81 9.80 -10.78
N LYS A 3 16.58 9.26 -10.80
CA LYS A 3 16.25 7.98 -10.16
C LYS A 3 16.89 6.82 -10.94
N SER A 4 17.49 5.87 -10.23
CA SER A 4 17.98 4.62 -10.83
C SER A 4 16.82 3.72 -11.29
N LEU A 5 17.10 2.66 -12.05
CA LEU A 5 16.08 1.68 -12.44
C LEU A 5 15.51 0.96 -11.20
N GLU A 6 16.36 0.60 -10.25
CA GLU A 6 15.98 -0.05 -8.99
C GLU A 6 15.14 0.86 -8.11
N ASP A 7 15.47 2.15 -8.02
CA ASP A 7 14.65 3.13 -7.30
C ASP A 7 13.21 3.08 -7.83
N LYS A 8 13.06 3.08 -9.16
CA LYS A 8 11.74 3.03 -9.80
C LYS A 8 11.00 1.73 -9.49
N LYS A 9 11.70 0.59 -9.43
CA LYS A 9 11.11 -0.70 -9.06
C LYS A 9 10.56 -0.68 -7.63
N VAL A 10 11.35 -0.20 -6.66
CA VAL A 10 10.90 -0.07 -5.28
C VAL A 10 9.69 0.87 -5.17
N GLU A 11 9.74 2.02 -5.82
CA GLU A 11 8.61 2.95 -5.84
C GLU A 11 7.36 2.33 -6.47
N GLN A 12 7.52 1.50 -7.50
CA GLN A 12 6.41 0.79 -8.14
C GLN A 12 5.79 -0.24 -7.20
N VAL A 13 6.61 -1.05 -6.51
CA VAL A 13 6.15 -2.01 -5.50
C VAL A 13 5.32 -1.32 -4.40
N LEU A 14 5.79 -0.17 -3.91
CA LEU A 14 5.05 0.59 -2.89
C LEU A 14 3.72 1.15 -3.42
N LYS A 15 3.67 1.59 -4.68
CA LYS A 15 2.41 2.06 -5.29
C LYS A 15 1.41 0.93 -5.43
N GLU A 16 1.82 -0.18 -6.02
CA GLU A 16 0.97 -1.37 -6.20
C GLU A 16 0.43 -1.88 -4.87
N TYR A 17 1.26 -1.88 -3.82
CA TYR A 17 0.83 -2.24 -2.47
C TYR A 17 -0.32 -1.39 -1.95
N TYR A 18 -0.27 -0.07 -2.11
CA TYR A 18 -1.36 0.79 -1.63
C TYR A 18 -2.58 0.78 -2.55
N GLU A 19 -2.40 0.58 -3.86
CA GLU A 19 -3.51 0.30 -4.78
C GLU A 19 -4.24 -0.99 -4.39
N ASP A 20 -3.50 -2.04 -4.07
CA ASP A 20 -4.03 -3.31 -3.55
C ASP A 20 -4.81 -3.11 -2.24
N LYS A 21 -4.32 -2.28 -1.30
CA LYS A 21 -5.06 -1.95 -0.07
C LYS A 21 -6.37 -1.20 -0.37
N ILE A 22 -6.40 -0.30 -1.35
CA ILE A 22 -7.62 0.39 -1.80
C ILE A 22 -8.60 -0.62 -2.41
N ASN A 23 -8.13 -1.55 -3.23
CA ASN A 23 -8.95 -2.60 -3.82
C ASN A 23 -9.59 -3.49 -2.75
N VAL A 24 -8.81 -3.90 -1.73
CA VAL A 24 -9.34 -4.66 -0.58
C VAL A 24 -10.41 -3.88 0.17
N GLN A 25 -10.24 -2.56 0.35
CA GLN A 25 -11.28 -1.73 0.96
C GLN A 25 -12.57 -1.70 0.13
N ALA A 26 -12.45 -1.54 -1.21
CA ALA A 26 -13.61 -1.59 -2.10
C ALA A 26 -14.33 -2.94 -2.05
N TYR A 27 -13.57 -4.04 -2.03
CA TYR A 27 -14.12 -5.39 -1.88
C TYR A 27 -14.83 -5.59 -0.54
N ASN A 28 -14.25 -5.10 0.56
CA ASN A 28 -14.88 -5.17 1.89
C ASN A 28 -16.19 -4.35 1.93
N SER A 29 -16.22 -3.16 1.33
CA SER A 29 -17.45 -2.37 1.20
C SER A 29 -18.53 -3.12 0.43
N LYS A 30 -18.15 -3.82 -0.65
CA LYS A 30 -19.08 -4.65 -1.43
C LYS A 30 -19.60 -5.86 -0.64
N LEU A 31 -18.75 -6.53 0.13
CA LEU A 31 -19.18 -7.60 1.04
C LEU A 31 -20.13 -7.08 2.13
N SER A 32 -19.86 -5.88 2.68
CA SER A 32 -20.73 -5.25 3.67
C SER A 32 -22.12 -4.97 3.10
N TYR A 33 -22.20 -4.49 1.85
CA TYR A 33 -23.46 -4.29 1.14
C TYR A 33 -24.24 -5.61 1.01
N TYR A 34 -23.60 -6.69 0.53
CA TYR A 34 -24.28 -7.99 0.44
C TYR A 34 -24.79 -8.51 1.78
N ASN A 35 -24.02 -8.29 2.85
CA ASN A 35 -24.43 -8.71 4.19
C ASN A 35 -25.64 -7.89 4.69
N GLN A 36 -25.65 -6.58 4.46
CA GLN A 36 -26.74 -5.68 4.87
C GLN A 36 -28.06 -6.02 4.15
N TYR A 37 -27.99 -6.37 2.86
CA TYR A 37 -29.17 -6.64 2.03
C TYR A 37 -29.39 -8.14 1.77
N ARG A 38 -28.84 -9.00 2.63
CA ARG A 38 -28.85 -10.47 2.46
C ARG A 38 -30.24 -11.07 2.27
N ASN A 39 -31.27 -10.48 2.88
CA ASN A 39 -32.65 -10.97 2.77
C ASN A 39 -33.33 -10.60 1.44
N ILE A 40 -32.76 -9.67 0.68
CA ILE A 40 -33.31 -9.15 -0.58
C ILE A 40 -32.55 -9.72 -1.78
N ILE A 41 -31.24 -9.95 -1.63
CA ILE A 41 -30.31 -10.25 -2.75
C ILE A 41 -29.95 -11.75 -2.81
N ARG A 42 -30.63 -12.62 -2.07
CA ARG A 42 -30.22 -14.01 -1.93
C ARG A 42 -30.54 -14.84 -3.17
N ASP A 43 -29.53 -15.05 -4.01
CA ASP A 43 -29.51 -16.10 -5.05
C ASP A 43 -28.12 -16.74 -5.16
N THR A 44 -28.03 -17.86 -5.88
CA THR A 44 -26.80 -18.64 -6.07
C THR A 44 -25.68 -17.85 -6.76
N LYS A 45 -26.02 -16.87 -7.60
CA LYS A 45 -25.05 -16.05 -8.34
C LYS A 45 -24.32 -15.10 -7.40
N HIS A 46 -25.04 -14.49 -6.46
CA HIS A 46 -24.45 -13.61 -5.45
C HIS A 46 -23.59 -14.38 -4.44
N GLU A 47 -23.97 -15.62 -4.08
CA GLU A 47 -23.13 -16.48 -3.22
C GLU A 47 -21.77 -16.80 -3.88
N GLN A 48 -21.76 -17.12 -5.18
CA GLN A 48 -20.52 -17.33 -5.94
C GLN A 48 -19.68 -16.05 -6.02
N GLU A 49 -20.31 -14.89 -6.23
CA GLU A 49 -19.61 -13.62 -6.26
C GLU A 49 -18.97 -13.26 -4.91
N ILE A 50 -19.68 -13.50 -3.80
CA ILE A 50 -19.15 -13.29 -2.44
C ILE A 50 -17.89 -14.14 -2.22
N GLU A 51 -17.93 -15.43 -2.57
CA GLU A 51 -16.76 -16.30 -2.45
C GLU A 51 -15.61 -15.85 -3.36
N GLY A 52 -15.92 -15.41 -4.59
CA GLY A 52 -14.93 -14.82 -5.49
C GLY A 52 -14.27 -13.57 -4.90
N ILE A 53 -15.04 -12.69 -4.27
CA ILE A 53 -14.51 -11.49 -3.60
C ILE A 53 -13.60 -11.86 -2.42
N LYS A 54 -14.03 -12.81 -1.57
CA LYS A 54 -13.21 -13.31 -0.45
C LYS A 54 -11.90 -13.92 -0.94
N GLY A 55 -11.95 -14.71 -2.02
CA GLY A 55 -10.76 -15.28 -2.66
C GLY A 55 -9.77 -14.21 -3.11
N LYS A 56 -10.25 -13.15 -3.79
CA LYS A 56 -9.41 -12.02 -4.20
C LYS A 56 -8.78 -11.27 -3.02
N ILE A 57 -9.54 -11.04 -1.95
CA ILE A 57 -9.00 -10.42 -0.74
C ILE A 57 -7.87 -11.28 -0.15
N ALA A 58 -8.08 -12.59 -0.07
CA ALA A 58 -7.07 -13.52 0.45
C ALA A 58 -5.80 -13.54 -0.41
N GLU A 59 -5.95 -13.56 -1.74
CA GLU A 59 -4.83 -13.50 -2.69
C GLU A 59 -4.02 -12.22 -2.54
N ILE A 60 -4.68 -11.06 -2.50
CA ILE A 60 -4.02 -9.76 -2.32
C ILE A 60 -3.31 -9.69 -0.97
N ASN A 61 -3.94 -10.15 0.10
CA ASN A 61 -3.34 -10.17 1.43
C ASN A 61 -2.12 -11.10 1.48
N PHE A 62 -2.18 -12.25 0.83
CA PHE A 62 -1.06 -13.19 0.77
C PHE A 62 0.12 -12.60 -0.01
N LYS A 63 -0.14 -12.07 -1.22
CA LYS A 63 0.85 -11.38 -2.07
C LYS A 63 1.61 -10.29 -1.29
N ASN A 64 0.88 -9.49 -0.51
CA ASN A 64 1.44 -8.32 0.17
C ASN A 64 1.98 -8.60 1.58
N LYS A 65 1.85 -9.82 2.10
CA LYS A 65 2.22 -10.17 3.48
C LYS A 65 3.69 -9.86 3.79
N TYR A 66 4.60 -10.19 2.88
CA TYR A 66 6.03 -9.96 3.07
C TYR A 66 6.37 -8.46 3.13
N LEU A 67 5.81 -7.68 2.20
CA LEU A 67 6.01 -6.24 2.17
C LEU A 67 5.39 -5.54 3.39
N GLU A 68 4.23 -6.01 3.85
CA GLU A 68 3.60 -5.50 5.07
C GLU A 68 4.50 -5.70 6.29
N GLN A 69 5.11 -6.88 6.44
CA GLN A 69 6.09 -7.14 7.50
C GLN A 69 7.31 -6.22 7.40
N ILE A 70 7.84 -6.00 6.19
CA ILE A 70 8.94 -5.05 5.98
C ILE A 70 8.54 -3.65 6.45
N ILE A 71 7.40 -3.13 5.98
CA ILE A 71 6.93 -1.78 6.31
C ILE A 71 6.73 -1.62 7.81
N THR A 72 6.14 -2.61 8.49
CA THR A 72 5.92 -2.58 9.94
C THR A 72 7.22 -2.53 10.74
N ASN A 73 8.31 -3.09 10.21
CA ASN A 73 9.62 -3.10 10.86
C ASN A 73 10.48 -1.86 10.55
N LEU A 74 10.04 -0.96 9.66
CA LEU A 74 10.71 0.31 9.42
C LEU A 74 10.58 1.25 10.62
N THR A 75 11.43 2.28 10.68
CA THR A 75 11.29 3.34 11.70
C THR A 75 10.03 4.16 11.48
N LEU A 76 9.51 4.81 12.53
CA LEU A 76 8.29 5.62 12.46
C LEU A 76 8.35 6.72 11.38
N ASP A 77 9.52 7.36 11.21
CA ASP A 77 9.72 8.38 10.18
C ASP A 77 9.64 7.80 8.76
N GLU A 78 10.18 6.60 8.55
CA GLU A 78 10.15 5.90 7.27
C GLU A 78 8.72 5.44 6.95
N GLN A 79 8.02 4.86 7.93
CA GLN A 79 6.60 4.49 7.80
C GLN A 79 5.74 5.71 7.46
N LYS A 80 5.92 6.82 8.20
CA LYS A 80 5.19 8.07 7.96
C LYS A 80 5.49 8.63 6.57
N TYR A 81 6.75 8.63 6.14
CA TYR A 81 7.10 9.04 4.77
C TYR A 81 6.39 8.18 3.72
N ILE A 82 6.41 6.86 3.87
CA ILE A 82 5.77 5.93 2.93
C ILE A 82 4.26 6.17 2.88
N GLU A 83 3.60 6.31 4.04
CA GLU A 83 2.17 6.59 4.12
C GLU A 83 1.82 7.90 3.40
N LEU A 84 2.51 9.00 3.73
CA LEU A 84 2.23 10.29 3.10
C LEU A 84 2.48 10.24 1.59
N LYS A 85 3.56 9.58 1.15
CA LYS A 85 3.96 9.58 -0.25
C LYS A 85 3.12 8.68 -1.14
N TYR A 86 2.82 7.45 -0.69
CA TYR A 86 2.23 6.41 -1.54
C TYR A 86 0.78 6.10 -1.18
N ARG A 87 0.38 6.25 0.09
CA ARG A 87 -1.04 6.09 0.48
C ARG A 87 -1.83 7.37 0.23
N LYS A 88 -1.29 8.52 0.61
CA LYS A 88 -1.97 9.82 0.48
C LYS A 88 -1.60 10.60 -0.78
N ASN A 89 -0.61 10.13 -1.54
CA ASN A 89 -0.11 10.77 -2.77
C ASN A 89 0.36 12.22 -2.58
N PHE A 90 0.90 12.57 -1.41
CA PHE A 90 1.37 13.92 -1.14
C PHE A 90 2.58 14.30 -2.03
N SER A 91 2.62 15.58 -2.39
CA SER A 91 3.73 16.27 -3.00
C SER A 91 4.91 16.42 -2.02
N VAL A 92 6.06 16.83 -2.55
CA VAL A 92 7.26 17.06 -1.73
C VAL A 92 7.03 18.16 -0.69
N ILE A 93 6.25 19.19 -1.01
CA ILE A 93 5.95 20.31 -0.11
C ILE A 93 5.00 19.85 1.00
N GLU A 94 3.91 19.17 0.64
CA GLU A 94 2.96 18.65 1.64
C GLU A 94 3.60 17.67 2.63
N ILE A 95 4.57 16.86 2.19
CA ILE A 95 5.32 15.97 3.09
C ILE A 95 6.24 16.76 4.01
N GLN A 96 6.91 17.80 3.50
CA GLN A 96 7.75 18.68 4.33
C GLN A 96 6.92 19.32 5.45
N ASP A 97 5.74 19.84 5.10
CA ASP A 97 4.82 20.47 6.05
C ASP A 97 4.27 19.46 7.06
N ALA A 98 3.78 18.30 6.60
CA ALA A 98 3.19 17.27 7.47
C ALA A 98 4.21 16.59 8.40
N MET A 99 5.49 16.61 8.05
CA MET A 99 6.58 16.05 8.87
C MET A 99 7.38 17.13 9.61
N PHE A 100 7.10 18.41 9.39
CA PHE A 100 7.89 19.54 9.90
C PHE A 100 9.39 19.42 9.58
N ILE A 101 9.73 19.06 8.33
CA ILE A 101 11.10 18.86 7.87
C ILE A 101 11.47 19.78 6.70
N LYS A 102 12.75 20.12 6.59
CA LYS A 102 13.29 20.86 5.44
C LYS A 102 13.46 19.94 4.22
N GLU A 103 13.48 20.54 3.03
CA GLU A 103 13.69 19.85 1.75
C GLU A 103 14.91 18.91 1.74
N ARG A 104 16.05 19.37 2.28
CA ARG A 104 17.26 18.53 2.40
C ARG A 104 17.02 17.28 3.23
N THR A 105 16.28 17.40 4.33
CA THR A 105 15.92 16.28 5.20
C THR A 105 14.96 15.33 4.49
N TYR A 106 13.99 15.87 3.72
CA TYR A 106 13.09 15.09 2.89
C TYR A 106 13.86 14.17 1.91
N TYR A 107 14.79 14.72 1.11
CA TYR A 107 15.52 13.91 0.14
C TYR A 107 16.45 12.88 0.79
N ARG A 108 17.01 13.20 1.97
CA ARG A 108 17.80 12.25 2.74
C ARG A 108 16.93 11.09 3.26
N LEU A 109 15.75 11.40 3.79
CA LEU A 109 14.80 10.39 4.25
C LEU A 109 14.32 9.51 3.10
N ARG A 110 13.93 10.11 1.97
CA ARG A 110 13.57 9.37 0.74
C ARG A 110 14.68 8.41 0.36
N LYS A 111 15.93 8.89 0.26
CA LYS A 111 17.06 8.05 -0.13
C LYS A 111 17.24 6.89 0.85
N LYS A 112 17.22 7.17 2.16
CA LYS A 112 17.32 6.15 3.21
C LYS A 112 16.24 5.06 3.07
N VAL A 113 14.97 5.47 2.90
CA VAL A 113 13.84 4.55 2.72
C VAL A 113 14.04 3.68 1.48
N ILE A 114 14.36 4.29 0.34
CA ILE A 114 14.52 3.56 -0.92
C ILE A 114 15.69 2.59 -0.84
N ASP A 115 16.85 3.01 -0.33
CA ASP A 115 18.03 2.15 -0.19
C ASP A 115 17.75 0.99 0.78
N HIS A 116 17.08 1.25 1.90
CA HIS A 116 16.69 0.19 2.84
C HIS A 116 15.75 -0.84 2.19
N LEU A 117 14.75 -0.38 1.44
CA LEU A 117 13.81 -1.26 0.76
C LEU A 117 14.43 -2.02 -0.42
N LYS A 118 15.39 -1.44 -1.13
CA LYS A 118 16.14 -2.15 -2.18
C LYS A 118 16.80 -3.39 -1.63
N ASN A 119 17.54 -3.26 -0.52
CA ASN A 119 18.26 -4.37 0.08
C ASN A 119 17.30 -5.49 0.51
N LEU A 120 16.10 -5.15 0.96
CA LEU A 120 15.10 -6.13 1.40
C LEU A 120 14.30 -6.75 0.25
N LEU A 121 14.09 -6.03 -0.85
CA LEU A 121 13.18 -6.46 -1.93
C LEU A 121 13.88 -6.97 -3.18
N LEU A 122 15.13 -6.55 -3.44
CA LEU A 122 15.84 -6.80 -4.69
C LEU A 122 17.15 -7.56 -4.52
N GLU A 123 17.74 -7.56 -3.32
CA GLU A 123 19.01 -8.24 -3.04
C GLU A 123 18.82 -9.62 -2.37
N ASN A 124 17.60 -10.17 -2.43
CA ASN A 124 17.27 -11.55 -2.05
C ASN A 124 17.23 -12.48 -3.27
#